data_AF-A0A533Q5N8-F1
#
_entry.id   AF-A0A533Q5N8-F1
#
_cell.length_a   1.000
_cell.length_b   1.000
_cell.length_c   1.000
_cell.angle_alpha   90.00
_cell.angle_beta   90.00
_cell.angle_gamma   90.00
#
_symmetry.space_group_name_H-M   'P 1'
#
loop_
_entity.id
_entity.type
_entity.pdbx_description
1 polymer ?
#
loop_
_entity_poly.entity_id
_entity_poly.type
_entity_poly.pdbx_seq_one_letter_code
_entity_poly.pdbx_strand_id
1 'polypeptide(L)'
;MIAAFLFPGIVVHELSHALLCLATGTTIKELNLFSSNGGGIKYDKPKISGVFDFIITSAPVFGCAFFIFFIPKILSHPIHFSTTFPSESPATLSGFFALIQHLYDAVLANLNTFRNQFQIKNIHHSIFLFAIIIFAVSIAPQKQDIKYLITGFGILSGIFFCLERFGIHLAQNAWWNFCLKELWVITALTISVLIPLLLITLIVMGFGKGYALTFGRKGSGKGTGKGTNKNTKGAGKHDTR
;
A
#
# COMPACT_ATOMS: atom_id res chain seq x y z
N MET A 1 4.02 -5.62 18.35
CA MET A 1 3.33 -4.35 18.70
C MET A 1 2.75 -3.66 17.46
N ILE A 2 3.55 -3.39 16.41
CA ILE A 2 3.08 -2.77 15.15
C ILE A 2 1.96 -3.59 14.46
N ALA A 3 2.09 -4.92 14.44
CA ALA A 3 1.08 -5.80 13.84
C ALA A 3 -0.31 -5.71 14.48
N ALA A 4 -0.40 -5.45 15.80
CA ALA A 4 -1.68 -5.29 16.48
C ALA A 4 -2.35 -3.95 16.13
N PHE A 5 -1.56 -2.90 15.95
CA PHE A 5 -2.06 -1.59 15.54
C PHE A 5 -2.63 -1.61 14.12
N LEU A 6 -1.97 -2.31 13.20
CA LEU A 6 -2.42 -2.44 11.80
C LEU A 6 -3.46 -3.55 11.59
N PHE A 7 -3.78 -4.33 12.64
CA PHE A 7 -4.64 -5.50 12.52
C PHE A 7 -6.00 -5.23 11.87
N PRO A 8 -6.75 -4.15 12.19
CA PRO A 8 -8.02 -3.88 11.53
C PRO A 8 -7.87 -3.69 10.02
N GLY A 9 -6.80 -3.02 9.59
CA GLY A 9 -6.50 -2.82 8.17
C GLY A 9 -6.08 -4.13 7.48
N ILE A 10 -5.30 -4.97 8.15
CA ILE A 10 -4.93 -6.32 7.64
C ILE A 10 -6.18 -7.20 7.47
N VAL A 11 -7.10 -7.17 8.43
CA VAL A 11 -8.37 -7.91 8.31
C VAL A 11 -9.16 -7.44 7.10
N VAL A 12 -9.33 -6.13 6.90
CA VAL A 12 -10.02 -5.61 5.72
C VAL A 12 -9.29 -5.97 4.43
N HIS A 13 -7.96 -5.91 4.41
CA HIS A 13 -7.14 -6.27 3.25
C HIS A 13 -7.38 -7.73 2.82
N GLU A 14 -7.20 -8.67 3.74
CA GLU A 14 -7.34 -10.10 3.47
C GLU A 14 -8.79 -10.51 3.20
N LEU A 15 -9.76 -9.92 3.91
CA LEU A 15 -11.18 -10.16 3.65
C LEU A 15 -11.63 -9.62 2.30
N SER A 16 -11.05 -8.52 1.83
CA SER A 16 -11.35 -7.99 0.49
C SER A 16 -10.90 -8.96 -0.60
N HIS A 17 -9.70 -9.52 -0.46
CA HIS A 17 -9.25 -10.61 -1.34
C HIS A 17 -10.18 -11.81 -1.25
N ALA A 18 -10.50 -12.29 -0.05
CA ALA A 18 -11.35 -13.45 0.15
C ALA A 18 -12.75 -13.25 -0.49
N LEU A 19 -13.35 -12.07 -0.31
CA LEU A 19 -14.66 -11.75 -0.85
C LEU A 19 -14.68 -11.78 -2.37
N LEU A 20 -13.68 -11.16 -3.04
CA LEU A 20 -13.62 -11.20 -4.50
C LEU A 20 -13.17 -12.56 -5.04
N CYS A 21 -12.32 -13.31 -4.33
CA CYS A 21 -12.03 -14.70 -4.67
C CYS A 21 -13.31 -15.54 -4.69
N LEU A 22 -14.16 -15.43 -3.68
CA LEU A 22 -15.45 -16.13 -3.63
C LEU A 22 -16.38 -15.67 -4.75
N ALA A 23 -16.48 -14.37 -4.98
CA ALA A 23 -17.32 -13.80 -6.03
C ALA A 23 -16.90 -14.23 -7.45
N THR A 24 -15.59 -14.38 -7.70
CA THR A 24 -15.05 -14.87 -8.98
C THR A 24 -15.07 -16.39 -9.10
N GLY A 25 -15.54 -17.11 -8.07
CA GLY A 25 -15.57 -18.57 -8.04
C GLY A 25 -14.18 -19.23 -7.92
N THR A 26 -13.23 -18.51 -7.31
CA THR A 26 -11.87 -18.96 -7.04
C THR A 26 -11.81 -19.65 -5.68
N THR A 27 -11.17 -20.82 -5.63
CA THR A 27 -11.04 -21.58 -4.38
C THR A 27 -9.98 -20.97 -3.46
N ILE A 28 -10.39 -20.63 -2.23
CA ILE A 28 -9.48 -20.21 -1.16
C ILE A 28 -8.91 -21.48 -0.51
N LYS A 29 -7.58 -21.61 -0.50
CA LYS A 29 -6.87 -22.73 0.12
C LYS A 29 -6.55 -22.47 1.58
N GLU A 30 -6.07 -21.27 1.86
CA GLU A 30 -5.69 -20.85 3.21
C GLU A 30 -6.05 -19.37 3.38
N LEU A 31 -6.64 -19.02 4.52
CA LEU A 31 -6.85 -17.64 4.95
C LEU A 31 -6.25 -17.50 6.35
N ASN A 32 -5.14 -16.78 6.45
CA ASN A 32 -4.46 -16.55 7.72
C ASN A 32 -4.47 -15.07 8.08
N LEU A 33 -5.31 -14.69 9.03
CA LEU A 33 -5.42 -13.31 9.51
C LEU A 33 -4.39 -12.98 10.61
N PHE A 34 -3.76 -14.00 11.22
CA PHE A 34 -2.92 -13.86 12.42
C PHE A 34 -1.47 -14.31 12.19
N SER A 35 -0.98 -14.16 10.97
CA SER A 35 0.41 -14.48 10.63
C SER A 35 1.38 -13.45 11.22
N SER A 36 2.53 -13.93 11.74
CA SER A 36 3.59 -13.09 12.33
C SER A 36 4.19 -12.08 11.35
N ASN A 37 3.98 -12.24 10.04
CA ASN A 37 4.50 -11.36 8.99
C ASN A 37 3.44 -10.42 8.38
N GLY A 38 2.29 -10.26 9.04
CA GLY A 38 1.08 -9.70 8.42
C GLY A 38 0.28 -10.83 7.77
N GLY A 39 -1.04 -10.66 7.67
CA GLY A 39 -1.94 -11.70 7.16
C GLY A 39 -1.54 -12.23 5.77
N GLY A 40 -2.21 -13.30 5.35
CA GLY A 40 -2.03 -13.82 4.00
C GLY A 40 -3.12 -14.79 3.60
N ILE A 41 -3.58 -14.63 2.37
CA ILE A 41 -4.48 -15.52 1.68
C ILE A 41 -3.74 -16.31 0.59
N LYS A 42 -3.99 -17.61 0.51
CA LYS A 42 -3.60 -18.44 -0.64
C LYS A 42 -4.86 -18.87 -1.35
N TYR A 43 -4.92 -18.61 -2.64
CA TYR A 43 -6.03 -18.98 -3.50
C TYR A 43 -5.50 -19.63 -4.78
N ASP A 44 -6.33 -20.48 -5.39
CA ASP A 44 -6.01 -21.09 -6.67
C ASP A 44 -6.07 -20.08 -7.80
N LYS A 45 -5.44 -20.42 -8.93
CA LYS A 45 -5.54 -19.57 -10.12
C LYS A 45 -7.02 -19.43 -10.53
N PRO A 46 -7.53 -18.20 -10.73
CA PRO A 46 -8.92 -18.00 -11.12
C PRO A 46 -9.21 -18.64 -12.49
N LYS A 47 -10.47 -19.02 -12.71
CA LYS A 47 -10.93 -19.68 -13.95
C LYS A 47 -10.62 -18.84 -15.19
N ILE A 48 -10.76 -17.51 -15.10
CA ILE A 48 -10.41 -16.55 -16.16
C ILE A 48 -9.22 -15.73 -15.68
N SER A 49 -8.01 -16.21 -16.01
CA SER A 49 -6.78 -15.51 -15.67
C SER A 49 -6.68 -14.17 -16.40
N GLY A 50 -6.12 -13.17 -15.75
CA GLY A 50 -6.04 -11.79 -16.23
C GLY A 50 -7.07 -10.89 -15.57
N VAL A 51 -8.33 -10.94 -16.01
CA VAL A 51 -9.40 -10.06 -15.49
C VAL A 51 -9.69 -10.35 -14.03
N PHE A 52 -9.88 -11.62 -13.66
CA PHE A 52 -10.15 -11.97 -12.27
C PHE A 52 -8.91 -11.82 -11.39
N ASP A 53 -7.71 -12.01 -11.95
CA ASP A 53 -6.47 -11.71 -11.24
C ASP A 53 -6.42 -10.21 -10.86
N PHE A 54 -6.71 -9.30 -11.81
CA PHE A 54 -6.79 -7.87 -11.52
C PHE A 54 -7.89 -7.50 -10.50
N ILE A 55 -9.09 -8.08 -10.65
CA ILE A 55 -10.20 -7.83 -9.72
C ILE A 55 -9.81 -8.25 -8.30
N ILE A 56 -9.32 -9.47 -8.11
CA ILE A 56 -8.89 -9.99 -6.81
C ILE A 56 -7.74 -9.15 -6.25
N THR A 57 -6.72 -8.84 -7.06
CA THR A 57 -5.56 -8.05 -6.66
C THR A 57 -5.94 -6.62 -6.25
N SER A 58 -6.90 -5.99 -6.92
CA SER A 58 -7.34 -4.63 -6.60
C SER A 58 -8.32 -4.57 -5.43
N ALA A 59 -8.87 -5.70 -5.01
CA ALA A 59 -9.86 -5.78 -3.94
C ALA A 59 -9.47 -5.02 -2.66
N PRO A 60 -8.25 -5.18 -2.10
CA PRO A 60 -7.87 -4.49 -0.88
C PRO A 60 -7.78 -2.98 -1.03
N VAL A 61 -7.42 -2.49 -2.22
CA VAL A 61 -7.39 -1.05 -2.53
C VAL A 61 -8.79 -0.48 -2.37
N PHE A 62 -9.78 -1.11 -2.99
CA PHE A 62 -11.18 -0.68 -2.89
C PHE A 62 -11.77 -0.90 -1.49
N GLY A 63 -11.45 -2.01 -0.85
CA GLY A 63 -11.90 -2.32 0.51
C GLY A 63 -11.41 -1.32 1.54
N CYS A 64 -10.12 -0.99 1.53
CA CYS A 64 -9.57 0.02 2.43
C CYS A 64 -10.02 1.44 2.06
N ALA A 65 -10.12 1.77 0.76
CA ALA A 65 -10.66 3.04 0.30
C ALA A 65 -12.10 3.27 0.78
N PHE A 66 -12.94 2.22 0.80
CA PHE A 66 -14.29 2.26 1.34
C PHE A 66 -14.29 2.71 2.81
N PHE A 67 -13.42 2.15 3.65
CA PHE A 67 -13.32 2.59 5.06
C PHE A 67 -12.76 4.02 5.19
N ILE A 68 -11.78 4.41 4.38
CA ILE A 68 -11.25 5.79 4.37
C ILE A 68 -12.36 6.80 4.02
N PHE A 69 -13.28 6.43 3.14
CA PHE A 69 -14.43 7.25 2.77
C PHE A 69 -15.51 7.30 3.87
N PHE A 70 -15.82 6.16 4.49
CA PHE A 70 -16.93 6.07 5.47
C PHE A 70 -16.59 6.60 6.86
N ILE A 71 -15.36 6.40 7.34
CA ILE A 71 -14.95 6.78 8.70
C ILE A 71 -15.11 8.28 8.98
N PRO A 72 -14.63 9.21 8.13
CA PRO A 72 -14.86 10.62 8.36
C PRO A 72 -16.35 10.98 8.39
N LYS A 73 -17.22 10.30 7.64
CA LYS A 73 -18.67 10.54 7.68
C LYS A 73 -19.29 10.11 9.01
N ILE A 74 -18.88 8.95 9.52
CA ILE A 74 -19.33 8.44 10.83
C ILE A 74 -18.86 9.36 11.97
N LEU A 75 -17.65 9.91 11.84
CA LEU A 75 -17.07 10.84 12.82
C LEU A 75 -17.53 12.30 12.64
N SER A 76 -18.56 12.55 11.82
CA SER A 76 -19.11 13.89 11.55
C SER A 76 -18.11 14.88 10.94
N HIS A 77 -17.29 14.41 9.99
CA HIS A 77 -16.28 15.18 9.25
C HIS A 77 -15.31 15.97 10.14
N PRO A 78 -14.43 15.27 10.89
CA PRO A 78 -13.49 15.94 11.80
C PRO A 78 -12.50 16.87 11.07
N ILE A 79 -12.23 16.61 9.79
CA ILE A 79 -11.37 17.44 8.94
C ILE A 79 -12.01 17.55 7.55
N HIS A 80 -12.14 18.77 7.05
CA HIS A 80 -12.70 19.04 5.73
C HIS A 80 -11.57 19.12 4.69
N PHE A 81 -11.49 18.11 3.83
CA PHE A 81 -10.57 18.11 2.70
C PHE A 81 -11.31 18.58 1.45
N SER A 82 -10.91 19.73 0.91
CA SER A 82 -11.43 20.23 -0.37
C SER A 82 -10.33 20.11 -1.40
N THR A 83 -10.24 18.95 -2.06
CA THR A 83 -9.38 18.80 -3.24
C THR A 83 -10.24 18.99 -4.49
N THR A 84 -9.94 20.04 -5.24
CA THR A 84 -10.59 20.27 -6.53
C THR A 84 -10.09 19.20 -7.50
N PHE A 85 -11.00 18.38 -8.01
CA PHE A 85 -10.66 17.46 -9.10
C PHE A 85 -10.24 18.31 -10.32
N PRO A 86 -9.11 17.99 -10.98
CA PRO A 86 -8.66 18.77 -12.12
C PRO A 86 -9.69 18.68 -13.26
N SER A 87 -10.30 19.81 -13.58
CA SER A 87 -11.23 19.93 -14.69
C SER A 87 -10.44 19.91 -15.99
N GLU A 88 -10.47 18.77 -16.68
CA GLU A 88 -9.95 18.55 -18.05
C GLU A 88 -8.43 18.58 -18.17
N SER A 89 -7.82 17.40 -18.07
CA SER A 89 -6.43 17.19 -18.52
C SER A 89 -6.47 16.51 -19.88
N PRO A 90 -5.93 17.11 -20.95
CA PRO A 90 -5.83 16.42 -22.23
C PRO A 90 -5.04 15.12 -22.06
N ALA A 91 -5.42 14.05 -22.78
CA ALA A 91 -4.72 12.76 -22.76
C ALA A 91 -3.36 12.81 -23.49
N THR A 92 -2.52 13.75 -23.08
CA THR A 92 -1.19 14.05 -23.60
C THR A 92 -0.15 13.91 -22.49
N LEU A 93 1.13 13.83 -22.86
CA LEU A 93 2.24 13.82 -21.90
C LEU A 93 2.20 15.05 -20.96
N SER A 94 1.82 16.21 -21.50
CA SER A 94 1.62 17.44 -20.73
C SER A 94 0.47 17.32 -19.71
N GLY A 95 -0.65 16.69 -20.09
CA GLY A 95 -1.75 16.42 -19.18
C GLY A 95 -1.37 15.46 -18.05
N PHE A 96 -0.49 14.48 -18.32
CA PHE A 96 0.05 13.61 -17.27
C PHE A 96 0.89 14.40 -16.24
N PHE A 97 1.78 15.29 -16.69
CA PHE A 97 2.54 16.15 -15.76
C PHE A 97 1.63 17.12 -15.00
N ALA A 98 0.61 17.67 -15.66
CA ALA A 98 -0.41 18.49 -14.99
C ALA A 98 -1.14 17.69 -13.91
N LEU A 99 -1.49 16.43 -14.17
CA LEU A 99 -2.11 15.54 -13.19
C LEU A 99 -1.20 15.30 -11.97
N ILE A 100 0.10 15.06 -12.20
CA ILE A 100 1.08 14.92 -11.11
C ILE A 100 1.15 16.22 -10.29
N GLN A 101 1.17 17.37 -10.95
CA GLN A 101 1.22 18.66 -10.28
C GLN A 101 -0.05 18.90 -9.44
N HIS A 102 -1.23 18.64 -9.99
CA HIS A 102 -2.49 18.72 -9.24
C HIS A 102 -2.54 17.76 -8.05
N LEU A 103 -1.96 16.56 -8.19
CA LEU A 103 -1.83 15.61 -7.09
C LEU A 103 -0.89 16.14 -6.00
N TYR A 104 0.25 16.71 -6.39
CA TYR A 104 1.19 17.35 -5.47
C TYR A 104 0.53 18.50 -4.71
N ASP A 105 -0.18 19.38 -5.41
CA ASP A 105 -0.90 20.52 -4.81
C ASP A 105 -1.98 20.04 -3.84
N ALA A 106 -2.74 19.00 -4.22
CA ALA A 106 -3.75 18.39 -3.35
C ALA A 106 -3.13 17.78 -2.09
N VAL A 107 -2.00 17.09 -2.22
CA VAL A 107 -1.26 16.54 -1.08
C VAL A 107 -0.77 17.64 -0.14
N LEU A 108 -0.18 18.71 -0.69
CA LEU A 108 0.30 19.83 0.10
C LEU A 108 -0.84 20.57 0.81
N ALA A 109 -1.97 20.76 0.13
CA ALA A 109 -3.17 21.35 0.71
C ALA A 109 -3.74 20.50 1.86
N ASN A 110 -3.78 19.18 1.69
CA ASN A 110 -4.21 18.26 2.74
C ASN A 110 -3.28 18.29 3.95
N LEU A 111 -1.95 18.27 3.73
CA LEU A 111 -0.96 18.39 4.80
C LEU A 111 -1.09 19.70 5.58
N ASN A 112 -1.28 20.82 4.89
CA ASN A 112 -1.52 22.11 5.53
C ASN A 112 -2.85 22.12 6.30
N THR A 113 -3.88 21.49 5.77
CA THR A 113 -5.18 21.36 6.45
C THR A 113 -5.05 20.52 7.72
N PHE A 114 -4.37 19.38 7.67
CA PHE A 114 -4.03 18.60 8.85
C PHE A 114 -3.27 19.46 9.87
N ARG A 115 -2.24 20.18 9.45
CA ARG A 115 -1.45 21.03 10.36
C ARG A 115 -2.30 22.10 11.06
N ASN A 116 -3.26 22.69 10.36
CA ASN A 116 -4.04 23.81 10.87
C ASN A 116 -5.30 23.40 11.65
N GLN A 117 -5.98 22.35 11.23
CA GLN A 117 -7.27 21.92 11.82
C GLN A 117 -7.13 20.78 12.84
N PHE A 118 -5.99 20.08 12.88
CA PHE A 118 -5.85 18.93 13.75
C PHE A 118 -5.71 19.33 15.22
N GLN A 119 -6.64 18.87 16.05
CA GLN A 119 -6.64 19.09 17.49
C GLN A 119 -6.43 17.76 18.22
N ILE A 120 -5.24 17.54 18.77
CA ILE A 120 -4.89 16.29 19.49
C ILE A 120 -5.84 16.02 20.66
N LYS A 121 -6.35 17.08 21.31
CA LYS A 121 -7.29 16.96 22.44
C LYS A 121 -8.67 16.43 22.02
N ASN A 122 -9.02 16.52 20.74
CA ASN A 122 -10.28 15.99 20.24
C ASN A 122 -10.12 14.50 19.90
N ILE A 123 -10.88 13.66 20.60
CA ILE A 123 -10.85 12.21 20.41
C ILE A 123 -11.28 11.80 19.00
N HIS A 124 -12.21 12.51 18.35
CA HIS A 124 -12.62 12.21 16.98
C HIS A 124 -11.49 12.44 15.98
N HIS A 125 -10.69 13.49 16.17
CA HIS A 125 -9.54 13.77 15.30
C HIS A 125 -8.46 12.70 15.47
N SER A 126 -8.22 12.28 16.71
CA SER A 126 -7.26 11.20 17.01
C SER A 126 -7.71 9.86 16.41
N ILE A 127 -8.96 9.47 16.60
CA ILE A 127 -9.52 8.24 16.01
C ILE A 127 -9.44 8.30 14.48
N PHE A 128 -9.80 9.45 13.89
CA PHE A 128 -9.72 9.64 12.45
C PHE A 128 -8.28 9.48 11.92
N LEU A 129 -7.30 10.09 12.58
CA LEU A 129 -5.89 9.98 12.20
C LEU A 129 -5.39 8.53 12.30
N PHE A 130 -5.71 7.84 13.40
CA PHE A 130 -5.30 6.44 13.54
C PHE A 130 -5.95 5.54 12.50
N ALA A 131 -7.25 5.69 12.27
CA ALA A 131 -7.98 4.94 11.26
C ALA A 131 -7.36 5.15 9.88
N ILE A 132 -7.10 6.40 9.49
CA ILE A 132 -6.57 6.67 8.15
C ILE A 132 -5.16 6.15 7.97
N ILE A 133 -4.31 6.21 9.00
CA ILE A 133 -2.97 5.58 8.97
C ILE A 133 -3.10 4.06 8.77
N ILE A 134 -3.97 3.41 9.55
CA ILE A 134 -4.16 1.95 9.47
C ILE A 134 -4.59 1.56 8.05
N PHE A 135 -5.64 2.18 7.52
CA PHE A 135 -6.15 1.82 6.20
C PHE A 135 -5.23 2.27 5.06
N ALA A 136 -4.58 3.44 5.15
CA ALA A 136 -3.63 3.89 4.13
C ALA A 136 -2.42 2.95 4.01
N VAL A 137 -1.88 2.48 5.13
CA VAL A 137 -0.79 1.50 5.13
C VAL A 137 -1.27 0.14 4.60
N SER A 138 -2.49 -0.26 4.95
CA SER A 138 -3.08 -1.53 4.48
C SER A 138 -3.56 -1.53 3.03
N ILE A 139 -3.60 -0.38 2.33
CA ILE A 139 -3.86 -0.33 0.88
C ILE A 139 -2.71 -0.94 0.07
N ALA A 140 -1.49 -0.96 0.61
CA ALA A 140 -0.31 -1.35 -0.14
C ALA A 140 -0.44 -2.77 -0.74
N PRO A 141 -0.36 -2.92 -2.08
CA PRO A 141 -0.46 -4.23 -2.71
C PRO A 141 0.78 -5.07 -2.41
N GLN A 142 0.62 -6.40 -2.35
CA GLN A 142 1.76 -7.30 -2.20
C GLN A 142 2.62 -7.30 -3.47
N LYS A 143 3.93 -7.56 -3.33
CA LYS A 143 4.88 -7.51 -4.47
C LYS A 143 4.48 -8.40 -5.64
N GLN A 144 3.86 -9.55 -5.36
CA GLN A 144 3.40 -10.51 -6.36
C GLN A 144 2.20 -10.00 -7.18
N ASP A 145 1.42 -9.08 -6.62
CA ASP A 145 0.18 -8.58 -7.17
C ASP A 145 0.38 -7.33 -8.04
N ILE A 146 1.48 -6.60 -7.81
CA ILE A 146 1.80 -5.36 -8.54
C ILE A 146 1.73 -5.53 -10.06
N LYS A 147 2.20 -6.68 -10.58
CA LYS A 147 2.17 -6.94 -12.03
C LYS A 147 0.73 -6.96 -12.59
N TYR A 148 -0.21 -7.59 -11.87
CA TYR A 148 -1.61 -7.66 -12.29
C TYR A 148 -2.30 -6.32 -12.14
N LEU A 149 -1.93 -5.56 -11.10
CA LEU A 149 -2.42 -4.20 -10.89
C LEU A 149 -2.00 -3.28 -12.04
N ILE A 150 -0.71 -3.27 -12.41
CA ILE A 150 -0.18 -2.45 -13.50
C ILE A 150 -0.82 -2.86 -14.83
N THR A 151 -0.85 -4.16 -15.15
CA THR A 151 -1.46 -4.63 -16.39
C THR A 151 -2.95 -4.32 -16.45
N GLY A 152 -3.69 -4.51 -15.37
CA GLY A 152 -5.13 -4.25 -15.32
C GLY A 152 -5.48 -2.77 -15.42
N PHE A 153 -4.76 -1.88 -14.71
CA PHE A 153 -4.93 -0.44 -14.88
C PHE A 153 -4.52 0.04 -16.28
N GLY A 154 -3.50 -0.58 -16.89
CA GLY A 154 -3.12 -0.30 -18.27
C GLY A 154 -4.24 -0.64 -19.27
N ILE A 155 -4.85 -1.82 -19.14
CA ILE A 155 -5.99 -2.25 -19.96
C ILE A 155 -7.19 -1.32 -19.72
N LEU A 156 -7.51 -1.03 -18.47
CA LEU A 156 -8.63 -0.16 -18.10
C LEU A 156 -8.46 1.26 -18.66
N SER A 157 -7.25 1.82 -18.58
CA SER A 157 -6.90 3.10 -19.18
C SER A 157 -7.10 3.09 -20.71
N GLY A 158 -6.66 2.02 -21.39
CA GLY A 158 -6.88 1.84 -22.83
C GLY A 158 -8.37 1.77 -23.21
N ILE A 159 -9.19 1.08 -22.41
CA ILE A 159 -10.64 1.02 -22.61
C ILE A 159 -11.25 2.41 -22.47
N PHE A 160 -10.91 3.16 -21.43
CA PHE A 160 -11.42 4.52 -21.24
C PHE A 160 -11.01 5.47 -22.38
N PHE A 161 -9.76 5.38 -22.82
CA PHE A 161 -9.28 6.14 -23.97
C PHE A 161 -10.06 5.82 -25.25
N CYS A 162 -10.33 4.54 -25.52
CA CYS A 162 -11.17 4.13 -26.65
C CYS A 162 -12.60 4.67 -26.53
N LEU A 163 -13.24 4.55 -25.36
CA LEU A 163 -14.60 5.03 -25.12
C LEU A 163 -14.72 6.55 -25.36
N GLU A 164 -13.75 7.32 -24.89
CA GLU A 164 -13.66 8.76 -25.16
C GLU A 164 -13.52 9.04 -26.67
N ARG A 165 -12.70 8.27 -27.38
CA ARG A 165 -12.53 8.39 -28.83
C ARG A 165 -13.82 8.10 -29.61
N PHE A 166 -14.69 7.24 -29.09
CA PHE A 166 -16.02 6.95 -29.66
C PHE A 166 -17.09 7.97 -29.25
N GLY A 167 -16.73 9.06 -28.53
CA GLY A 167 -17.66 10.11 -28.12
C GLY A 167 -18.49 9.77 -26.89
N ILE A 168 -18.15 8.68 -26.17
CA ILE A 168 -18.81 8.32 -24.91
C ILE A 168 -18.09 9.07 -23.78
N HIS A 169 -18.58 10.27 -23.47
CA HIS A 169 -18.01 11.10 -22.39
C HIS A 169 -18.52 10.64 -21.02
N LEU A 170 -17.88 9.60 -20.45
CA LEU A 170 -18.22 9.10 -19.11
C LEU A 170 -18.16 10.18 -18.01
N ALA A 171 -17.30 11.19 -18.17
CA ALA A 171 -17.19 12.32 -17.23
C ALA A 171 -18.47 13.15 -17.09
N GLN A 172 -19.36 13.14 -18.10
CA GLN A 172 -20.64 13.84 -18.05
C GLN A 172 -21.68 13.09 -17.21
N ASN A 173 -21.49 11.79 -16.95
CA ASN A 173 -22.36 11.04 -16.07
C ASN A 173 -22.15 11.49 -14.61
N ALA A 174 -23.22 11.97 -13.98
CA ALA A 174 -23.18 12.46 -12.60
C ALA A 174 -22.62 11.43 -11.60
N TRP A 175 -22.99 10.16 -11.76
CA TRP A 175 -22.52 9.08 -10.89
C TRP A 175 -21.02 8.82 -11.08
N TRP A 176 -20.55 8.80 -12.33
CA TRP A 176 -19.14 8.60 -12.63
C TRP A 176 -18.28 9.75 -12.11
N ASN A 177 -18.72 10.99 -12.33
CA ASN A 177 -18.05 12.19 -11.83
C ASN A 177 -17.97 12.18 -10.29
N PHE A 178 -19.04 11.77 -9.61
CA PHE A 178 -19.02 11.57 -8.16
C PHE A 178 -17.95 10.55 -7.74
N CYS A 179 -17.93 9.36 -8.35
CA CYS A 179 -16.93 8.33 -8.05
C CYS A 179 -15.49 8.82 -8.29
N LEU A 180 -15.23 9.54 -9.38
CA LEU A 180 -13.90 10.09 -9.69
C LEU A 180 -13.45 11.12 -8.65
N LYS A 181 -14.34 12.04 -8.25
CA LYS A 181 -14.05 13.04 -7.22
C LYS A 181 -13.73 12.41 -5.88
N GLU A 182 -14.53 11.44 -5.44
CA GLU A 182 -14.30 10.74 -4.17
C GLU A 182 -13.01 9.91 -4.22
N LEU A 183 -12.74 9.20 -5.31
CA LEU A 183 -11.50 8.45 -5.48
C LEU A 183 -10.28 9.38 -5.48
N TRP A 184 -10.39 10.57 -6.06
CA TRP A 184 -9.35 11.59 -6.04
C TRP A 184 -9.04 12.07 -4.63
N VAL A 185 -10.08 12.39 -3.84
CA VAL A 185 -9.93 12.79 -2.43
C VAL A 185 -9.24 11.67 -1.64
N ILE A 186 -9.72 10.43 -1.75
CA ILE A 186 -9.14 9.27 -1.05
C ILE A 186 -7.68 9.06 -1.45
N THR A 187 -7.35 9.17 -2.73
CA THR A 187 -5.98 8.99 -3.25
C THR A 187 -5.05 10.07 -2.72
N ALA A 188 -5.43 11.34 -2.85
CA ALA A 188 -4.64 12.45 -2.34
C ALA A 188 -4.44 12.35 -0.83
N LEU A 189 -5.48 11.97 -0.09
CA LEU A 189 -5.45 11.81 1.35
C LEU A 189 -4.55 10.63 1.79
N THR A 190 -4.65 9.49 1.12
CA THR A 190 -3.79 8.32 1.36
C THR A 190 -2.32 8.67 1.14
N ILE A 191 -2.00 9.34 0.04
CA ILE A 191 -0.63 9.79 -0.26
C ILE A 191 -0.13 10.80 0.78
N SER A 192 -0.99 11.74 1.20
CA SER A 192 -0.68 12.73 2.24
C SER A 192 -0.31 12.09 3.57
N VAL A 193 -0.86 10.91 3.89
CA VAL A 193 -0.52 10.16 5.11
C VAL A 193 0.73 9.30 4.91
N LEU A 194 0.87 8.64 3.75
CA LEU A 194 1.99 7.75 3.47
C LEU A 194 3.34 8.48 3.33
N ILE A 195 3.36 9.68 2.72
CA ILE A 195 4.61 10.44 2.53
C ILE A 195 5.29 10.78 3.88
N PRO A 196 4.62 11.41 4.86
CA PRO A 196 5.20 11.66 6.17
C PRO A 196 5.67 10.39 6.88
N LEU A 197 4.90 9.29 6.81
CA LEU A 197 5.28 8.02 7.43
C LEU A 197 6.55 7.45 6.80
N LEU A 198 6.67 7.52 5.47
CA LEU A 198 7.87 7.10 4.75
C LEU A 198 9.07 7.97 5.12
N LEU A 199 8.91 9.30 5.17
CA LEU A 199 9.97 10.21 5.60
C LEU A 199 10.45 9.91 7.02
N ILE A 200 9.53 9.74 7.98
CA ILE A 200 9.86 9.37 9.36
C ILE A 200 10.64 8.06 9.40
N THR A 201 10.19 7.05 8.64
CA THR A 201 10.84 5.74 8.59
C THR A 201 12.25 5.83 8.01
N LEU A 202 12.44 6.62 6.94
CA LEU A 202 13.76 6.86 6.34
C LEU A 202 14.70 7.58 7.30
N ILE A 203 14.20 8.59 8.03
CA ILE A 203 14.97 9.33 9.03
C ILE A 203 15.42 8.38 10.14
N VAL A 204 14.51 7.59 10.71
CA VAL A 204 14.83 6.62 11.78
C VAL A 204 15.84 5.58 11.31
N MET A 205 15.67 5.00 10.11
CA MET A 205 16.63 4.05 9.55
C MET A 205 18.00 4.69 9.28
N GLY A 206 18.01 5.93 8.78
CA GLY A 206 19.22 6.70 8.54
C GLY A 206 20.01 6.95 9.82
N PHE A 207 19.34 7.43 10.87
CA PHE A 207 19.96 7.61 12.19
C PHE A 207 20.43 6.29 12.80
N GLY A 208 19.64 5.22 12.70
CA GLY A 208 20.02 3.90 13.23
C GLY A 208 21.28 3.33 12.57
N LYS A 209 21.35 3.38 11.23
CA LYS A 209 22.55 2.97 10.49
C LYS A 209 23.74 3.89 10.75
N GLY A 210 23.52 5.20 10.82
CA GLY A 210 24.56 6.18 11.15
C GLY A 210 25.17 5.93 12.52
N TYR A 211 24.33 5.74 13.55
CA TYR A 211 24.76 5.43 14.90
C TYR A 211 25.53 4.10 14.97
N ALA A 212 25.05 3.05 14.30
CA ALA A 212 25.74 1.77 14.23
C ALA A 212 27.12 1.86 13.53
N LEU A 213 27.26 2.72 12.52
CA LEU A 213 28.55 2.93 11.83
C LEU A 213 29.53 3.77 12.65
N THR A 214 29.04 4.78 13.39
CA THR A 214 29.88 5.66 14.21
C THR A 214 30.31 5.03 15.54
N PHE A 215 29.45 4.20 16.15
CA PHE A 215 29.69 3.62 17.49
C PHE A 215 29.80 2.08 17.52
N GLY A 216 29.41 1.37 16.46
CA GLY A 216 29.32 -0.10 16.44
C GLY A 216 30.60 -0.87 16.07
N ARG A 217 31.77 -0.23 16.09
CA ARG A 217 33.06 -0.91 15.80
C ARG A 217 34.03 -0.82 16.99
N LYS A 218 33.65 -1.42 18.12
CA LYS A 218 34.61 -1.73 19.19
C LYS A 218 34.24 -3.03 19.90
N GLY A 219 34.98 -4.10 19.59
CA GLY A 219 35.09 -5.28 20.44
C GLY A 219 34.59 -6.60 19.85
N SER A 220 35.38 -7.24 18.97
CA SER A 220 35.64 -8.68 19.11
C SER A 220 36.90 -9.04 18.31
N GLY A 221 38.04 -8.83 18.95
CA GLY A 221 39.31 -9.44 18.59
C GLY A 221 39.75 -10.34 19.73
N LYS A 222 40.13 -11.57 19.37
CA LYS A 222 40.89 -12.58 20.13
C LYS A 222 40.18 -13.37 21.24
N GLY A 223 39.82 -14.60 20.87
CA GLY A 223 39.80 -15.77 21.73
C GLY A 223 40.47 -16.95 21.02
N THR A 224 41.75 -16.79 20.65
CA THR A 224 42.63 -17.91 20.26
C THR A 224 42.88 -18.79 21.48
N GLY A 225 42.28 -19.98 21.51
CA GLY A 225 42.54 -20.96 22.56
C GLY A 225 41.73 -22.24 22.43
N LYS A 226 42.24 -23.21 21.66
CA LYS A 226 42.12 -24.63 22.03
C LYS A 226 43.18 -25.48 21.33
N GLY A 227 44.19 -25.87 22.11
CA GLY A 227 45.12 -26.92 21.75
C GLY A 227 44.59 -28.32 22.08
N THR A 228 45.22 -29.29 21.41
CA THR A 228 45.43 -30.71 21.76
C THR A 228 44.32 -31.77 21.58
N ASN A 229 44.46 -32.48 20.44
CA ASN A 229 44.90 -33.89 20.32
C ASN A 229 43.90 -35.05 20.55
N LYS A 230 43.65 -35.86 19.49
CA LYS A 230 43.79 -37.33 19.47
C LYS A 230 43.63 -37.95 18.06
N ASN A 231 44.78 -38.26 17.46
CA ASN A 231 45.20 -39.54 16.86
C ASN A 231 44.14 -40.55 16.30
N THR A 232 44.26 -40.91 15.01
CA THR A 232 44.55 -42.27 14.45
C THR A 232 43.83 -42.64 13.14
N LYS A 233 44.60 -43.29 12.23
CA LYS A 233 44.23 -44.13 11.06
C LYS A 233 43.60 -43.43 9.85
N GLY A 234 44.03 -43.58 8.61
CA GLY A 234 45.01 -44.48 7.97
C GLY A 234 44.61 -44.65 6.49
N ALA A 235 45.61 -44.74 5.59
CA ALA A 235 45.56 -45.21 4.18
C ALA A 235 44.55 -44.51 3.22
N GLY A 236 44.86 -44.11 1.99
CA GLY A 236 45.97 -44.34 1.08
C GLY A 236 45.53 -43.95 -0.34
N LYS A 237 46.49 -43.98 -1.30
CA LYS A 237 46.37 -43.84 -2.78
C LYS A 237 46.23 -42.41 -3.32
N HIS A 238 47.23 -41.79 -3.97
CA HIS A 238 47.89 -42.14 -5.27
C HIS A 238 46.82 -42.40 -6.35
N ASP A 239 46.76 -41.78 -7.52
CA ASP A 239 47.72 -40.97 -8.25
C ASP A 239 46.99 -40.24 -9.39
N THR A 240 47.62 -39.19 -9.86
CA THR A 240 47.42 -38.51 -11.14
C THR A 240 47.58 -39.42 -12.35
N ARG A 241 46.63 -39.31 -13.29
CA ARG A 241 46.92 -38.98 -14.70
C ARG A 241 45.67 -38.54 -15.44
#